data_AF-A0A1H1RWT5-F1
#
_entry.id   AF-A0A1H1RWT5-F1
#
_cell.length_a   1.000
_cell.length_b   1.000
_cell.length_c   1.000
_cell.angle_alpha   90.00
_cell.angle_beta   90.00
_cell.angle_gamma   90.00
#
_symmetry.space_group_name_H-M   'P 1'
#
loop_
_entity.id
_entity.type
_entity.pdbx_description
1 polymer ?
#
loop_
_entity_poly.entity_id
_entity_poly.type
_entity_poly.pdbx_seq_one_letter_code
_entity_poly.pdbx_strand_id
1 'polypeptide(L)'
;MVVAGVAIALVLTTTACGPSSPGAPAGGGSSSSGGSSDADAGGGGTAGGGTDGGTDGDGSGGGTENGDAGGGANPVSYRWALPTTNTGVSGNDGPAYGALQRSCDEGQAFLDDRASEGYGFRSPRNVVMFVAAIAVCRGDLDTARIYATHAVAEYGLGGLYNPEILPPCDPAFCDPDSAPECEVYRSVMSVLDQAPRENYDCPGGSPPEDRISTDANGVVWIDDPVTLDIDESDHADVPPSSSPPTADPPEDGEGGATDAPDATSDAPPGAGAE
;
A
#
# COMPACT_ATOMS: atom_id res chain seq x y z
N MET A 1 1.26 -18.36 -50.97
CA MET A 1 1.55 -17.81 -49.64
C MET A 1 1.25 -18.92 -48.65
N VAL A 2 2.27 -19.57 -48.10
CA VAL A 2 2.12 -20.73 -47.22
C VAL A 2 2.23 -20.22 -45.78
N VAL A 3 1.14 -20.29 -45.03
CA VAL A 3 1.12 -19.95 -43.60
C VAL A 3 1.54 -21.21 -42.84
N ALA A 4 2.77 -21.21 -42.32
CA ALA A 4 3.28 -22.25 -41.45
C ALA A 4 2.84 -21.95 -40.01
N GLY A 5 1.89 -22.74 -39.51
CA GLY A 5 1.47 -22.70 -38.11
C GLY A 5 2.53 -23.31 -37.20
N VAL A 6 3.09 -22.50 -36.31
CA VAL A 6 3.99 -22.96 -35.24
C VAL A 6 3.13 -23.34 -34.04
N ALA A 7 3.06 -24.64 -33.74
CA ALA A 7 2.48 -25.14 -32.50
C ALA A 7 3.54 -25.04 -31.39
N ILE A 8 3.31 -24.16 -30.41
CA ILE A 8 4.13 -24.06 -29.21
C ILE A 8 3.62 -25.10 -28.21
N ALA A 9 4.40 -26.17 -28.02
CA ALA A 9 4.15 -27.16 -26.97
C ALA A 9 4.66 -26.60 -25.63
N LEU A 10 3.72 -26.25 -24.75
CA LEU A 10 4.01 -25.84 -23.38
C LEU A 10 4.35 -27.08 -22.54
N VAL A 11 5.61 -27.21 -22.11
CA VAL A 11 6.05 -28.26 -21.18
C VAL A 11 5.91 -27.73 -19.76
N LEU A 12 4.89 -28.18 -19.03
CA LEU A 12 4.81 -27.98 -17.58
C LEU A 12 5.73 -28.97 -16.88
N THR A 13 6.87 -28.49 -16.38
CA THR A 13 7.68 -29.21 -15.40
C THR A 13 7.19 -28.89 -14.00
N THR A 14 6.46 -29.81 -13.38
CA THR A 14 6.14 -29.78 -11.95
C THR A 14 7.39 -30.15 -11.14
N THR A 15 8.08 -29.15 -10.62
CA THR A 15 9.18 -29.36 -9.66
C THR A 15 8.59 -29.50 -8.26
N ALA A 16 8.86 -30.64 -7.63
CA ALA A 16 8.39 -31.00 -6.30
C ALA A 16 9.06 -30.14 -5.20
N CYS A 17 8.25 -29.59 -4.29
CA CYS A 17 8.70 -29.03 -3.02
C CYS A 17 9.26 -30.14 -2.10
N GLY A 18 10.50 -29.99 -1.67
CA GLY A 18 11.05 -30.67 -0.49
C GLY A 18 11.22 -29.68 0.67
N PRO A 19 10.88 -30.04 1.92
CA PRO A 19 11.06 -29.14 3.06
C PRO A 19 12.49 -29.24 3.60
N SER A 20 13.19 -28.12 3.67
CA SER A 20 14.45 -27.98 4.42
C SER A 20 14.31 -26.81 5.39
N SER A 21 14.02 -27.11 6.66
CA SER A 21 14.03 -26.12 7.74
C SER A 21 15.46 -25.90 8.25
N PRO A 22 16.02 -24.69 8.21
CA PRO A 22 17.17 -24.35 9.03
C PRO A 22 16.69 -23.97 10.46
N GLY A 23 17.37 -24.55 11.45
CA GLY A 23 17.00 -24.49 12.86
C GLY A 23 17.12 -23.11 13.51
N ALA A 24 16.24 -22.87 14.48
CA ALA A 24 16.32 -21.75 15.39
C ALA A 24 17.49 -21.95 16.39
N PRO A 25 18.35 -20.93 16.62
CA PRO A 25 19.29 -20.98 17.72
C PRO A 25 18.57 -20.81 19.07
N ALA A 26 18.97 -21.65 20.01
CA ALA A 26 18.50 -21.67 21.38
C ALA A 26 19.08 -20.49 22.21
N GLY A 27 18.21 -19.84 22.99
CA GLY A 27 18.42 -19.51 24.40
C GLY A 27 19.57 -18.57 24.81
N GLY A 28 19.19 -17.45 25.43
CA GLY A 28 20.10 -16.66 26.26
C GLY A 28 19.34 -15.57 27.02
N GLY A 29 18.80 -15.91 28.19
CA GLY A 29 18.21 -14.93 29.09
C GLY A 29 19.27 -14.05 29.76
N SER A 30 18.88 -12.82 30.11
CA SER A 30 19.35 -12.15 31.33
C SER A 30 18.43 -11.00 31.69
N SER A 31 17.89 -11.12 32.90
CA SER A 31 17.25 -10.10 33.70
C SER A 31 18.11 -8.84 33.86
N SER A 32 17.51 -7.66 33.73
CA SER A 32 17.97 -6.44 34.40
C SER A 32 16.80 -5.50 34.65
N SER A 33 16.37 -5.53 35.90
CA SER A 33 15.55 -4.57 36.62
C SER A 33 16.22 -3.19 36.70
N GLY A 34 15.43 -2.13 36.62
CA GLY A 34 15.71 -0.89 37.38
C GLY A 34 15.45 0.41 36.63
N GLY A 35 14.68 1.30 37.26
CA GLY A 35 14.87 2.74 37.08
C GLY A 35 13.62 3.56 36.80
N SER A 36 12.80 3.74 37.83
CA SER A 36 11.77 4.77 37.93
C SER A 36 12.36 6.19 37.83
N SER A 37 11.65 7.13 37.19
CA SER A 37 11.56 8.53 37.65
C SER A 37 10.28 9.17 37.15
N ASP A 38 9.60 9.77 38.10
CA ASP A 38 8.33 10.47 38.05
C ASP A 38 8.35 11.74 37.19
N ALA A 39 7.20 12.07 36.58
CA ALA A 39 6.75 13.45 36.41
C ALA A 39 5.22 13.51 36.40
N ASP A 40 4.69 13.96 37.52
CA ASP A 40 3.34 14.44 37.77
C ASP A 40 2.85 15.51 36.76
N ALA A 41 1.57 15.41 36.40
CA ALA A 41 0.54 16.47 36.28
C ALA A 41 -0.51 16.01 35.24
N GLY A 42 -1.81 15.91 35.47
CA GLY A 42 -2.68 16.31 36.57
C GLY A 42 -4.10 16.48 36.00
N GLY A 43 -5.12 16.00 36.72
CA GLY A 43 -6.55 16.30 36.51
C GLY A 43 -7.27 15.37 35.52
N GLY A 44 -8.48 14.85 35.78
CA GLY A 44 -9.40 15.04 36.89
C GLY A 44 -10.80 14.58 36.45
N GLY A 45 -11.46 13.75 37.27
CA GLY A 45 -12.89 13.43 37.22
C GLY A 45 -13.27 12.18 36.41
N THR A 46 -14.27 11.37 36.75
CA THR A 46 -15.19 11.28 37.90
C THR A 46 -15.79 9.86 37.87
N ALA A 47 -16.20 9.38 39.04
CA ALA A 47 -16.64 8.02 39.35
C ALA A 47 -18.01 7.59 38.78
N GLY A 48 -18.18 6.27 38.69
CA GLY A 48 -19.44 5.51 38.63
C GLY A 48 -19.24 4.21 37.84
N GLY A 49 -19.52 2.99 38.30
CA GLY A 49 -20.24 2.48 39.46
C GLY A 49 -20.99 1.21 39.04
N GLY A 50 -20.74 0.08 39.71
CA GLY A 50 -21.53 -1.17 39.64
C GLY A 50 -21.08 -2.20 38.59
N THR A 51 -21.16 -3.52 38.80
CA THR A 51 -21.66 -4.34 39.92
C THR A 51 -21.18 -5.78 39.71
N ASP A 52 -21.13 -6.51 40.82
CA ASP A 52 -20.72 -7.91 41.01
C ASP A 52 -21.56 -8.96 40.26
N GLY A 53 -20.97 -10.14 40.06
CA GLY A 53 -21.68 -11.41 39.80
C GLY A 53 -20.78 -12.49 39.19
N GLY A 54 -20.13 -13.32 40.02
CA GLY A 54 -20.49 -14.76 40.15
C GLY A 54 -19.75 -15.63 39.11
N THR A 55 -19.27 -16.85 39.36
CA THR A 55 -19.44 -17.83 40.44
C THR A 55 -18.30 -18.85 40.33
N ASP A 56 -18.00 -19.45 41.47
CA ASP A 56 -17.03 -20.52 41.69
C ASP A 56 -17.20 -21.72 40.74
N GLY A 57 -16.07 -22.25 40.28
CA GLY A 57 -15.97 -23.45 39.46
C GLY A 57 -14.77 -24.29 39.88
N ASP A 58 -14.89 -24.98 41.01
CA ASP A 58 -13.97 -26.03 41.46
C ASP A 58 -13.98 -27.21 40.48
N GLY A 59 -12.96 -27.26 39.61
CA GLY A 59 -12.74 -28.34 38.65
C GLY A 59 -11.48 -29.15 38.99
N SER A 60 -11.55 -29.98 40.04
CA SER A 60 -10.57 -31.04 40.28
C SER A 60 -10.74 -32.15 39.24
N GLY A 61 -9.81 -32.22 38.27
CA GLY A 61 -9.72 -33.30 37.30
C GLY A 61 -8.26 -33.62 37.01
N GLY A 62 -7.72 -34.60 37.73
CA GLY A 62 -6.44 -35.21 37.42
C GLY A 62 -6.51 -36.09 36.18
N GLY A 63 -5.43 -36.15 35.41
CA GLY A 63 -5.32 -37.05 34.27
C GLY A 63 -4.03 -36.87 33.46
N THR A 64 -3.03 -37.69 33.79
CA THR A 64 -2.09 -38.35 32.87
C THR A 64 -1.35 -37.51 31.82
N GLU A 65 -0.11 -37.16 32.17
CA GLU A 65 1.13 -37.61 31.50
C GLU A 65 1.08 -37.98 30.00
N ASN A 66 2.04 -37.38 29.27
CA ASN A 66 2.67 -37.82 28.02
C ASN A 66 2.00 -37.44 26.69
N GLY A 67 2.40 -36.27 26.21
CA GLY A 67 2.41 -35.91 24.80
C GLY A 67 2.97 -34.50 24.63
N ASP A 68 4.28 -34.37 24.43
CA ASP A 68 4.94 -33.17 23.89
C ASP A 68 4.41 -32.95 22.45
N ALA A 69 3.16 -32.49 22.36
CA ALA A 69 2.56 -32.03 21.12
C ALA A 69 3.23 -30.69 20.83
N GLY A 70 4.29 -30.75 20.03
CA GLY A 70 5.12 -29.61 19.64
C GLY A 70 4.26 -28.37 19.47
N GLY A 71 4.47 -27.40 20.37
CA GLY A 71 3.72 -26.16 20.42
C GLY A 71 3.79 -25.48 19.08
N GLY A 72 2.74 -25.64 18.28
CA GLY A 72 2.57 -24.94 17.02
C GLY A 72 2.60 -23.45 17.37
N ALA A 73 3.67 -22.77 16.98
CA ALA A 73 3.75 -21.33 17.11
C ALA A 73 2.47 -20.75 16.51
N ASN A 74 1.74 -19.94 17.27
CA ASN A 74 0.58 -19.25 16.74
C ASN A 74 0.99 -18.55 15.45
N PRO A 75 0.22 -18.68 14.35
CA PRO A 75 0.59 -18.06 13.08
C PRO A 75 0.80 -16.57 13.31
N VAL A 76 2.01 -16.09 13.02
CA VAL A 76 2.35 -14.67 13.13
C VAL A 76 1.61 -13.97 11.99
N SER A 77 0.66 -13.10 12.34
CA SER A 77 0.00 -12.23 11.37
C SER A 77 0.81 -10.95 11.19
N TYR A 78 1.24 -10.65 9.97
CA TYR A 78 1.92 -9.40 9.65
C TYR A 78 0.88 -8.36 9.26
N ARG A 79 0.82 -7.29 10.05
CA ARG A 79 -0.13 -6.19 9.87
C ARG A 79 0.59 -4.98 9.30
N TRP A 80 -0.17 -4.14 8.61
CA TRP A 80 0.33 -2.87 8.11
C TRP A 80 0.93 -2.02 9.24
N ALA A 81 2.17 -1.60 9.04
CA ALA A 81 2.85 -0.62 9.85
C ALA A 81 3.98 0.00 9.02
N LEU A 82 4.19 1.30 9.20
CA LEU A 82 5.38 1.99 8.71
C LEU A 82 6.24 2.34 9.92
N PRO A 83 7.53 1.96 9.95
CA PRO A 83 8.44 2.41 10.98
C PRO A 83 8.54 3.92 11.00
N THR A 84 8.88 4.49 12.15
CA THR A 84 9.28 5.89 12.22
C THR A 84 10.68 6.03 11.62
N THR A 85 10.76 6.52 10.38
CA THR A 85 12.04 6.83 9.72
C THR A 85 12.17 8.32 9.41
N ASN A 86 13.33 8.71 8.89
CA ASN A 86 13.61 10.08 8.51
C ASN A 86 12.84 10.45 7.24
N THR A 87 11.88 11.37 7.35
CA THR A 87 11.09 11.91 6.21
C THR A 87 11.82 13.02 5.45
N GLY A 88 13.05 13.35 5.81
CA GLY A 88 13.83 14.47 5.26
C GLY A 88 14.52 14.19 3.92
N VAL A 89 14.13 13.15 3.19
CA VAL A 89 14.67 12.86 1.85
C VAL A 89 14.22 13.91 0.83
N SER A 90 15.06 14.16 -0.17
CA SER A 90 14.73 15.06 -1.28
C SER A 90 13.59 14.52 -2.14
N GLY A 91 12.79 15.44 -2.70
CA GLY A 91 11.60 15.11 -3.50
C GLY A 91 10.33 14.94 -2.66
N ASN A 92 9.31 14.33 -3.25
CA ASN A 92 8.03 14.09 -2.56
C ASN A 92 7.96 12.75 -1.82
N ASP A 93 8.94 11.84 -1.96
CA ASP A 93 8.93 10.53 -1.29
C ASP A 93 8.86 10.65 0.24
N GLY A 94 9.63 11.57 0.82
CA GLY A 94 9.68 11.82 2.27
C GLY A 94 8.39 12.43 2.82
N PRO A 95 7.90 13.55 2.26
CA PRO A 95 6.60 14.12 2.61
C PRO A 95 5.43 13.13 2.43
N ALA A 96 5.41 12.36 1.34
CA ALA A 96 4.40 11.32 1.09
C ALA A 96 4.44 10.24 2.18
N TYR A 97 5.63 9.74 2.51
CA TYR A 97 5.83 8.79 3.60
C TYR A 97 5.31 9.32 4.92
N GLY A 98 5.67 10.57 5.26
CA GLY A 98 5.18 11.23 6.47
C GLY A 98 3.66 11.38 6.51
N ALA A 99 3.01 11.61 5.36
CA ALA A 99 1.55 11.64 5.25
C ALA A 99 0.94 10.25 5.51
N LEU A 100 1.49 9.21 4.87
CA LEU A 100 1.02 7.84 5.01
C LEU A 100 1.22 7.28 6.43
N GLN A 101 2.26 7.70 7.14
CA GLN A 101 2.46 7.38 8.55
C GLN A 101 1.37 7.94 9.46
N ARG A 102 0.78 9.10 9.12
CA ARG A 102 -0.29 9.72 9.93
C ARG A 102 -1.63 9.05 9.68
N SER A 103 -1.98 8.82 8.41
CA SER A 103 -3.13 8.00 8.03
C SER A 103 -3.12 7.60 6.56
N CYS A 104 -3.89 6.58 6.20
CA CYS A 104 -4.10 6.21 4.79
C CYS A 104 -4.76 7.34 3.99
N ASP A 105 -5.64 8.13 4.62
CA ASP A 105 -6.36 9.21 3.95
C ASP A 105 -5.48 10.43 3.71
N GLU A 106 -4.56 10.74 4.62
CA GLU A 106 -3.54 11.76 4.37
C GLU A 106 -2.56 11.32 3.27
N GLY A 107 -2.19 10.03 3.23
CA GLY A 107 -1.42 9.47 2.13
C GLY A 107 -2.13 9.64 0.78
N GLN A 108 -3.42 9.30 0.71
CA GLN A 108 -4.23 9.51 -0.50
C GLN A 108 -4.32 10.99 -0.88
N ALA A 109 -4.66 11.86 0.07
CA ALA A 109 -4.79 13.30 -0.20
C ALA A 109 -3.48 13.90 -0.73
N PHE A 110 -2.33 13.44 -0.24
CA PHE A 110 -1.03 13.85 -0.76
C PHE A 110 -0.84 13.43 -2.22
N LEU A 111 -1.21 12.19 -2.57
CA LEU A 111 -1.09 11.69 -3.93
C LEU A 111 -2.00 12.48 -4.89
N ASP A 112 -3.25 12.70 -4.49
CA ASP A 112 -4.27 13.41 -5.29
C ASP A 112 -3.85 14.88 -5.56
N ASP A 113 -3.29 15.56 -4.56
CA ASP A 113 -2.77 16.94 -4.68
C ASP A 113 -1.67 17.03 -5.75
N ARG A 114 -0.85 15.98 -5.90
CA ARG A 114 0.32 15.98 -6.77
C ARG A 114 0.11 15.36 -8.13
N ALA A 115 -0.99 14.65 -8.37
CA ALA A 115 -1.27 14.01 -9.64
C ALA A 115 -1.18 15.00 -10.83
N SER A 116 -1.71 16.21 -10.66
CA SER A 116 -1.66 17.25 -11.72
C SER A 116 -0.27 17.84 -12.01
N GLU A 117 0.69 17.63 -11.10
CA GLU A 117 2.07 18.15 -11.19
C GLU A 117 3.09 17.05 -11.58
N GLY A 118 2.63 15.82 -11.86
CA GLY A 118 3.50 14.68 -12.15
C GLY A 118 4.06 14.00 -10.91
N TYR A 119 3.33 14.01 -9.78
CA TYR A 119 3.62 13.39 -8.48
C TYR A 119 4.88 13.88 -7.74
N GLY A 120 5.98 14.19 -8.44
CA GLY A 120 7.25 14.67 -7.87
C GLY A 120 8.00 13.65 -7.01
N PHE A 121 7.67 12.35 -7.14
CA PHE A 121 8.44 11.26 -6.56
C PHE A 121 9.73 11.06 -7.35
N ARG A 122 10.72 10.40 -6.76
CA ARG A 122 12.00 10.13 -7.42
C ARG A 122 11.88 9.18 -8.61
N SER A 123 10.84 8.35 -8.65
CA SER A 123 10.62 7.38 -9.73
C SER A 123 9.15 7.00 -9.87
N PRO A 124 8.70 6.58 -11.06
CA PRO A 124 7.33 6.14 -11.28
C PRO A 124 6.98 4.94 -10.39
N ARG A 125 7.93 4.01 -10.18
CA ARG A 125 7.77 2.89 -9.25
C ARG A 125 7.33 3.35 -7.86
N ASN A 126 7.97 4.38 -7.32
CA ASN A 126 7.68 4.82 -5.96
C ASN A 126 6.24 5.34 -5.86
N VAL A 127 5.70 5.95 -6.91
CA VAL A 127 4.28 6.34 -7.01
C VAL A 127 3.39 5.10 -6.94
N VAL A 128 3.61 4.11 -7.81
CA VAL A 128 2.81 2.86 -7.88
C VAL A 128 2.88 2.08 -6.56
N MET A 129 4.07 1.98 -5.97
CA MET A 129 4.27 1.30 -4.69
C MET A 129 3.60 2.07 -3.53
N PHE A 130 3.54 3.41 -3.60
CA PHE A 130 2.82 4.22 -2.63
C PHE A 130 1.29 4.03 -2.74
N VAL A 131 0.75 3.88 -3.95
CA VAL A 131 -0.66 3.49 -4.17
C VAL A 131 -0.93 2.11 -3.55
N ALA A 132 -0.05 1.14 -3.77
CA ALA A 132 -0.15 -0.18 -3.14
C ALA A 132 -0.16 -0.07 -1.60
N ALA A 133 0.69 0.80 -1.05
CA ALA A 133 0.77 1.04 0.39
C ALA A 133 -0.50 1.65 0.99
N ILE A 134 -1.13 2.60 0.30
CA ILE A 134 -2.45 3.13 0.69
C ILE A 134 -3.51 2.02 0.69
N ALA A 135 -3.50 1.15 -0.33
CA ALA A 135 -4.43 0.01 -0.41
C ALA A 135 -4.22 -0.99 0.74
N VAL A 136 -2.97 -1.37 1.04
CA VAL A 136 -2.65 -2.22 2.21
C VAL A 136 -3.10 -1.55 3.52
N CYS A 137 -2.85 -0.25 3.67
CA CYS A 137 -3.24 0.53 4.84
C CYS A 137 -4.76 0.50 5.08
N ARG A 138 -5.55 0.53 4.00
CA ARG A 138 -7.02 0.44 4.03
C ARG A 138 -7.55 -1.00 4.15
N GLY A 139 -6.68 -2.01 4.09
CA GLY A 139 -7.05 -3.42 4.13
C GLY A 139 -7.51 -3.99 2.78
N ASP A 140 -7.31 -3.26 1.67
CA ASP A 140 -7.59 -3.73 0.31
C ASP A 140 -6.36 -4.44 -0.27
N LEU A 141 -6.20 -5.71 0.11
CA LEU A 141 -5.02 -6.50 -0.27
C LEU A 141 -5.00 -6.93 -1.73
N ASP A 142 -6.17 -7.01 -2.39
CA ASP A 142 -6.26 -7.40 -3.81
C ASP A 142 -5.74 -6.26 -4.69
N THR A 143 -6.22 -5.03 -4.45
CA THR A 143 -5.72 -3.83 -5.12
C THR A 143 -4.23 -3.64 -4.84
N ALA A 144 -3.81 -3.77 -3.59
CA ALA A 144 -2.40 -3.67 -3.23
C ALA A 144 -1.52 -4.66 -3.99
N ARG A 145 -1.96 -5.91 -4.17
CA ARG A 145 -1.19 -6.92 -4.91
C ARG A 145 -1.05 -6.56 -6.38
N ILE A 146 -2.09 -6.02 -7.01
CA ILE A 146 -2.04 -5.57 -8.42
C ILE A 146 -0.97 -4.49 -8.57
N TYR A 147 -1.05 -3.42 -7.78
CA TYR A 147 -0.10 -2.30 -7.86
C TYR A 147 1.32 -2.71 -7.48
N ALA A 148 1.51 -3.50 -6.42
CA ALA A 148 2.84 -3.96 -6.01
C ALA A 148 3.48 -4.86 -7.08
N THR A 149 2.70 -5.79 -7.66
CA THR A 149 3.21 -6.67 -8.73
C THR A 149 3.58 -5.87 -9.97
N HIS A 150 2.75 -4.92 -10.37
CA HIS A 150 3.03 -4.05 -11.50
C HIS A 150 4.28 -3.20 -11.26
N ALA A 151 4.40 -2.57 -10.09
CA ALA A 151 5.55 -1.75 -9.71
C ALA A 151 6.87 -2.53 -9.84
N VAL A 152 6.90 -3.79 -9.37
CA VAL A 152 8.08 -4.65 -9.44
C VAL A 152 8.34 -5.17 -10.86
N ALA A 153 7.30 -5.61 -11.56
CA ALA A 153 7.44 -6.20 -12.89
C ALA A 153 7.87 -5.16 -13.93
N GLU A 154 7.31 -3.96 -13.87
CA GLU A 154 7.50 -2.93 -14.89
C GLU A 154 8.73 -2.07 -14.67
N TYR A 155 8.97 -1.69 -13.41
CA TYR A 155 10.02 -0.73 -13.06
C TYR A 155 11.20 -1.35 -12.30
N GLY A 156 11.08 -2.59 -11.83
CA GLY A 156 12.11 -3.30 -11.09
C GLY A 156 12.39 -2.71 -9.69
N LEU A 157 13.37 -3.27 -8.98
CA LEU A 157 13.68 -2.87 -7.59
C LEU A 157 14.87 -1.90 -7.46
N GLY A 158 15.54 -1.54 -8.57
CA GLY A 158 16.77 -0.74 -8.54
C GLY A 158 16.58 0.66 -7.95
N GLY A 159 17.48 1.10 -7.07
CA GLY A 159 17.41 2.42 -6.45
C GLY A 159 16.32 2.57 -5.38
N LEU A 160 15.90 1.45 -4.75
CA LEU A 160 15.19 1.50 -3.45
C LEU A 160 16.12 1.93 -2.31
N TYR A 161 17.42 1.81 -2.53
CA TYR A 161 18.47 2.39 -1.71
C TYR A 161 19.37 3.29 -2.57
N ASN A 162 19.70 4.49 -2.09
CA ASN A 162 20.68 5.34 -2.77
C ASN A 162 21.69 5.93 -1.78
N PRO A 163 22.90 5.34 -1.67
CA PRO A 163 23.93 5.84 -0.77
C PRO A 163 24.46 7.23 -1.14
N GLU A 164 24.32 7.64 -2.40
CA GLU A 164 24.92 8.89 -2.93
C GLU A 164 24.06 10.12 -2.65
N ILE A 165 22.74 9.93 -2.47
CA ILE A 165 21.77 11.03 -2.25
C ILE A 165 21.50 11.27 -0.76
N LEU A 166 21.90 10.34 0.11
CA LEU A 166 21.81 10.59 1.54
C LEU A 166 22.74 11.77 1.89
N PRO A 167 22.21 12.88 2.44
CA PRO A 167 23.08 13.91 3.00
C PRO A 167 24.02 13.24 4.01
N PRO A 168 25.20 13.80 4.31
CA PRO A 168 26.05 13.28 5.38
C PRO A 168 25.26 13.33 6.69
N CYS A 169 24.57 12.25 6.99
CA CYS A 169 23.83 12.05 8.21
C CYS A 169 24.69 11.19 9.12
N ASP A 170 24.50 11.43 10.40
CA ASP A 170 25.16 10.65 11.43
C ASP A 170 24.88 9.16 11.19
N PRO A 171 25.91 8.29 11.07
CA PRO A 171 25.73 6.87 10.84
C PRO A 171 24.91 6.17 11.94
N ALA A 172 24.72 6.80 13.10
CA ALA A 172 23.80 6.32 14.13
C ALA A 172 22.31 6.50 13.77
N PHE A 173 21.99 7.38 12.81
CA PHE A 173 20.63 7.74 12.42
C PHE A 173 20.30 7.45 10.95
N CYS A 174 21.32 7.09 10.16
CA CYS A 174 21.16 6.67 8.78
C CYS A 174 21.47 5.20 8.67
N ASP A 175 20.47 4.40 9.04
CA ASP A 175 20.40 3.05 8.52
C ASP A 175 20.10 3.18 7.01
N PRO A 176 21.00 2.71 6.13
CA PRO A 176 20.79 2.74 4.68
C PRO A 176 19.47 2.08 4.26
N ASP A 177 18.99 1.14 5.07
CA ASP A 177 17.73 0.44 4.85
C ASP A 177 16.49 1.27 5.23
N SER A 178 16.65 2.45 5.83
CA SER A 178 15.55 3.31 6.29
C SER A 178 15.10 4.35 5.26
N ALA A 179 15.52 4.23 4.00
CA ALA A 179 14.99 5.08 2.93
C ALA A 179 13.46 4.90 2.83
N PRO A 180 12.66 5.98 2.74
CA PRO A 180 11.20 5.88 2.68
C PRO A 180 10.68 4.92 1.61
N GLU A 181 11.26 4.95 0.42
CA GLU A 181 10.91 4.05 -0.68
C GLU A 181 11.16 2.57 -0.36
N CYS A 182 12.27 2.24 0.33
CA CYS A 182 12.58 0.90 0.80
C CYS A 182 11.59 0.46 1.89
N GLU A 183 11.30 1.31 2.87
CA GLU A 183 10.43 0.98 3.99
C GLU A 183 8.98 0.76 3.55
N VAL A 184 8.51 1.53 2.56
CA VAL A 184 7.20 1.30 1.92
C VAL A 184 7.18 -0.06 1.24
N TYR A 185 8.18 -0.37 0.41
CA TYR A 185 8.28 -1.67 -0.26
C TYR A 185 8.28 -2.83 0.75
N ARG A 186 9.16 -2.79 1.75
CA ARG A 186 9.26 -3.82 2.80
C ARG A 186 7.93 -4.01 3.55
N SER A 187 7.26 -2.92 3.91
CA SER A 187 5.97 -2.98 4.61
C SER A 187 4.85 -3.54 3.75
N VAL A 188 4.76 -3.12 2.48
CA VAL A 188 3.76 -3.65 1.54
C VAL A 188 3.96 -5.15 1.36
N MET A 189 5.17 -5.58 1.02
CA MET A 189 5.45 -6.99 0.75
C MET A 189 5.28 -7.87 1.99
N SER A 190 5.71 -7.39 3.17
CA SER A 190 5.52 -8.09 4.44
C SER A 190 4.06 -8.44 4.71
N VAL A 191 3.14 -7.52 4.45
CA VAL A 191 1.71 -7.78 4.59
C VAL A 191 1.19 -8.69 3.49
N LEU A 192 1.59 -8.47 2.23
CA LEU A 192 1.10 -9.24 1.09
C LEU A 192 1.53 -10.71 1.13
N ASP A 193 2.74 -11.02 1.55
CA ASP A 193 3.23 -12.41 1.60
C ASP A 193 3.20 -13.01 3.01
N GLN A 194 2.75 -12.23 4.01
CA GLN A 194 2.74 -12.63 5.42
C GLN A 194 4.12 -13.11 5.89
N ALA A 195 5.14 -12.29 5.66
CA ALA A 195 6.53 -12.55 6.02
C ALA A 195 7.17 -11.36 6.75
N PRO A 196 8.23 -11.56 7.56
CA PRO A 196 8.99 -10.46 8.16
C PRO A 196 9.49 -9.45 7.12
N ARG A 197 9.52 -8.17 7.50
CA ARG A 197 9.97 -7.05 6.64
C ARG A 197 11.42 -7.19 6.25
N GLU A 198 12.21 -7.80 7.13
CA GLU A 198 13.64 -8.03 7.01
C GLU A 198 13.97 -9.08 5.93
N ASN A 199 12.97 -9.81 5.41
CA ASN A 199 13.16 -10.75 4.31
C ASN A 199 13.25 -10.07 2.93
N TYR A 200 12.97 -8.77 2.85
CA TYR A 200 12.91 -8.03 1.60
C TYR A 200 14.10 -7.09 1.48
N ASP A 201 15.05 -7.46 0.63
CA ASP A 201 16.21 -6.62 0.34
C ASP A 201 15.80 -5.35 -0.42
N CYS A 202 16.49 -4.24 -0.15
CA CYS A 202 16.33 -2.98 -0.87
C CYS A 202 17.55 -2.73 -1.75
N PRO A 203 17.54 -3.23 -2.99
CA PRO A 203 18.69 -3.10 -3.85
C PRO A 203 18.97 -1.64 -4.18
N GLY A 204 20.26 -1.31 -4.20
CA GLY A 204 20.73 0.01 -4.59
C GLY A 204 20.62 0.26 -6.10
N GLY A 205 21.32 1.29 -6.57
CA GLY A 205 21.43 1.62 -7.99
C GLY A 205 20.57 2.81 -8.40
N SER A 206 20.39 2.98 -9.71
CA SER A 206 19.58 4.06 -10.25
C SER A 206 18.09 3.73 -10.11
N PRO A 207 17.27 4.68 -9.64
CA PRO A 207 15.82 4.55 -9.74
C PRO A 207 15.40 4.43 -11.22
N PRO A 208 14.29 3.73 -11.51
CA PRO A 208 13.72 3.73 -12.84
C PRO A 208 13.30 5.17 -13.23
N GLU A 209 13.49 5.52 -14.49
CA GLU A 209 13.12 6.84 -15.02
C GLU A 209 11.66 6.83 -15.49
N ASP A 210 11.05 8.02 -15.52
CA ASP A 210 9.72 8.20 -16.10
C ASP A 210 9.71 7.85 -17.59
N ARG A 211 8.60 7.30 -18.07
CA ARG A 211 8.40 7.12 -19.50
C ARG A 211 7.99 8.44 -20.12
N ILE A 212 8.80 8.87 -21.07
CA ILE A 212 8.61 10.14 -21.76
C ILE A 212 8.30 9.84 -23.22
N SER A 213 7.12 10.26 -23.67
CA SER A 213 6.73 10.27 -25.08
C SER A 213 6.76 11.69 -25.63
N THR A 214 6.90 11.84 -26.94
CA THR A 214 6.83 13.14 -27.61
C THR A 214 5.96 12.99 -28.84
N ASP A 215 4.91 13.81 -28.92
CA ASP A 215 3.98 13.75 -30.05
C ASP A 215 4.56 14.39 -31.33
N ALA A 216 3.82 14.30 -32.43
CA ALA A 216 4.21 14.86 -33.72
C ALA A 216 4.39 16.40 -33.71
N ASN A 217 3.84 17.10 -32.71
CA ASN A 217 3.97 18.54 -32.54
C ASN A 217 5.13 18.93 -31.59
N GLY A 218 5.85 17.96 -31.05
CA GLY A 218 6.92 18.18 -30.08
C GLY A 218 6.45 18.40 -28.64
N VAL A 219 5.18 18.09 -28.32
CA VAL A 219 4.68 18.13 -26.95
C VAL A 219 5.16 16.87 -26.23
N VAL A 220 5.79 17.07 -25.08
CA VAL A 220 6.31 16.00 -24.23
C VAL A 220 5.21 15.54 -23.27
N TRP A 221 4.94 14.25 -23.26
CA TRP A 221 3.99 13.59 -22.37
C TRP A 221 4.76 12.67 -21.43
N ILE A 222 4.43 12.75 -20.15
CA ILE A 222 4.95 11.85 -19.12
C ILE A 222 3.83 10.86 -18.83
N ASP A 223 4.12 9.57 -18.98
CA ASP A 223 3.17 8.49 -18.71
C ASP A 223 2.75 8.53 -17.23
N ASP A 224 1.45 8.43 -16.95
CA ASP A 224 0.96 8.36 -15.57
C ASP A 224 1.20 6.93 -15.03
N PRO A 225 2.11 6.73 -14.07
CA PRO A 225 2.44 5.39 -13.60
C PRO A 225 1.26 4.69 -12.88
N VAL A 226 0.20 5.39 -12.48
CA VAL A 226 -0.93 4.78 -11.76
C VAL A 226 -2.03 4.21 -12.67
N THR A 227 -1.96 4.44 -13.99
CA THR A 227 -2.98 3.95 -14.94
C THR A 227 -2.81 2.49 -15.32
N LEU A 228 -1.69 1.83 -14.98
CA LEU A 228 -1.37 0.38 -15.08
C LEU A 228 -1.44 -0.29 -16.47
N ASP A 229 -2.34 0.12 -17.37
CA ASP A 229 -2.63 -0.56 -18.63
C ASP A 229 -2.97 0.37 -19.80
N ILE A 230 -3.23 1.65 -19.53
CA ILE A 230 -3.40 2.66 -20.57
C ILE A 230 -2.03 3.27 -20.81
N ASP A 231 -1.28 2.72 -21.77
CA ASP A 231 -0.13 3.43 -22.32
C ASP A 231 -0.65 4.70 -23.00
N GLU A 232 -0.69 5.80 -22.24
CA GLU A 232 -1.14 7.10 -22.74
C GLU A 232 -0.23 7.59 -23.88
N SER A 233 0.96 6.99 -24.03
CA SER A 233 1.89 7.22 -25.13
C SER A 233 1.38 6.73 -26.49
N ASP A 234 0.51 5.72 -26.53
CA ASP A 234 -0.01 5.13 -27.78
C ASP A 234 -1.06 6.03 -28.47
N HIS A 235 -1.39 7.19 -27.89
CA HIS A 235 -2.26 8.18 -28.52
C HIS A 235 -1.67 8.84 -29.77
N ALA A 236 -0.38 8.64 -30.08
CA ALA A 236 0.26 9.27 -31.23
C ALA A 236 -0.33 8.84 -32.59
N ASP A 237 -0.96 7.67 -32.68
CA ASP A 237 -1.46 7.11 -33.95
C ASP A 237 -2.98 7.07 -34.09
N VAL A 238 -3.75 7.61 -33.15
CA VAL A 238 -5.16 7.86 -33.41
C VAL A 238 -5.23 9.11 -34.31
N PRO A 239 -5.48 8.98 -35.62
CA PRO A 239 -5.60 10.15 -36.48
C PRO A 239 -6.64 11.09 -35.86
N PRO A 240 -6.41 12.41 -35.84
CA PRO A 240 -7.36 13.35 -35.27
C PRO A 240 -8.72 13.02 -35.88
N SER A 241 -9.64 12.57 -35.02
CA SER A 241 -10.97 12.11 -35.42
C SER A 241 -11.55 13.19 -36.31
N SER A 242 -11.53 12.91 -37.61
CA SER A 242 -11.96 13.86 -38.62
C SER A 242 -13.45 13.94 -38.44
N SER A 243 -13.89 14.98 -37.71
CA SER A 243 -15.25 15.45 -37.49
C SER A 243 -16.35 14.44 -37.84
N PRO A 244 -17.18 13.97 -36.87
CA PRO A 244 -18.35 13.18 -37.25
C PRO A 244 -19.10 13.93 -38.36
N PRO A 245 -19.55 13.25 -39.43
CA PRO A 245 -20.31 13.90 -40.46
C PRO A 245 -21.47 14.61 -39.78
N THR A 246 -21.61 15.92 -40.00
CA THR A 246 -22.78 16.69 -39.64
C THR A 246 -23.98 15.97 -40.24
N ALA A 247 -24.63 15.13 -39.44
CA ALA A 247 -25.94 14.63 -39.77
C ALA A 247 -26.86 15.83 -39.56
N ASP A 248 -27.36 16.37 -40.66
CA ASP A 248 -28.45 17.34 -40.65
C ASP A 248 -29.55 16.85 -39.70
N PRO A 249 -30.02 17.68 -38.76
CA PRO A 249 -31.09 17.30 -37.85
C PRO A 249 -32.37 17.04 -38.67
N PRO A 250 -33.07 15.91 -38.46
CA PRO A 250 -34.42 15.78 -38.96
C PRO A 250 -35.32 16.81 -38.25
N GLU A 251 -35.91 17.68 -39.06
CA GLU A 251 -36.95 18.61 -38.66
C GLU A 251 -38.11 17.87 -37.96
N ASP A 252 -38.55 18.46 -36.85
CA ASP A 252 -39.92 18.50 -36.33
C ASP A 252 -40.63 17.17 -35.99
N GLY A 253 -40.59 16.86 -34.68
CA GLY A 253 -41.43 15.85 -34.02
C GLY A 253 -42.00 16.40 -32.72
N GLU A 254 -42.99 17.26 -32.87
CA GLU A 254 -43.87 17.87 -31.85
C GLU A 254 -44.51 16.83 -30.91
N GLY A 255 -44.49 17.08 -29.59
CA GLY A 255 -45.58 16.68 -28.69
C GLY A 255 -45.26 15.81 -27.47
N GLY A 256 -45.61 16.31 -26.27
CA GLY A 256 -45.92 15.51 -25.08
C GLY A 256 -45.17 15.96 -23.81
N ALA A 257 -45.65 16.99 -23.10
CA ALA A 257 -46.49 16.86 -21.89
C ALA A 257 -45.79 16.11 -20.73
N THR A 258 -45.13 16.84 -19.81
CA THR A 258 -45.61 17.10 -18.43
C THR A 258 -45.95 15.86 -17.62
N ASP A 259 -45.10 15.51 -16.65
CA ASP A 259 -45.58 15.32 -15.27
C ASP A 259 -44.40 15.28 -14.28
N ALA A 260 -44.52 16.07 -13.23
CA ALA A 260 -43.62 16.14 -12.10
C ALA A 260 -44.32 15.53 -10.88
N PRO A 261 -43.74 14.53 -10.20
CA PRO A 261 -44.16 14.24 -8.84
C PRO A 261 -43.37 15.10 -7.87
N ASP A 262 -44.10 16.08 -7.35
CA ASP A 262 -43.97 16.63 -6.01
C ASP A 262 -43.90 15.50 -4.96
N ALA A 263 -42.86 15.50 -4.12
CA ALA A 263 -42.76 14.60 -2.97
C ALA A 263 -42.06 15.32 -1.80
N THR A 264 -42.88 16.12 -1.12
CA THR A 264 -43.05 16.14 0.35
C THR A 264 -41.83 15.82 1.24
N SER A 265 -41.35 16.90 1.85
CA SER A 265 -40.97 17.04 3.26
C SER A 265 -41.42 15.89 4.19
N ASP A 266 -40.47 15.29 4.91
CA ASP A 266 -40.72 14.76 6.24
C ASP A 266 -39.46 14.91 7.11
N ALA A 267 -39.60 15.70 8.19
CA ALA A 267 -38.59 15.98 9.19
C ALA A 267 -39.11 15.47 10.53
N PRO A 268 -38.40 14.57 11.24
CA PRO A 268 -38.76 14.25 12.61
C PRO A 268 -38.09 15.21 13.61
N PRO A 269 -38.83 15.72 14.62
CA PRO A 269 -38.26 16.32 15.82
C PRO A 269 -37.96 15.21 16.84
N GLY A 270 -36.89 15.35 17.62
CA GLY A 270 -36.61 14.34 18.65
C GLY A 270 -35.47 14.69 19.59
N ALA A 271 -35.65 15.74 20.39
CA ALA A 271 -34.89 15.94 21.62
C ALA A 271 -35.41 14.99 22.72
N GLY A 272 -34.49 14.27 23.37
CA GLY A 272 -34.64 13.67 24.70
C GLY A 272 -33.22 13.50 25.24
N ALA A 273 -32.74 14.32 26.17
CA ALA A 273 -33.00 14.23 27.60
C ALA A 273 -32.71 12.83 28.13
N GLU A 274 -31.46 12.60 28.53
CA GLU A 274 -31.02 12.00 29.81
C GLU A 274 -29.51 12.18 29.99
#